data_AF-A7GQY0-F1
#
_entry.id   AF-A7GQY0-F1
#
_cell.length_a   1.000
_cell.length_b   1.000
_cell.length_c   1.000
_cell.angle_alpha   90.00
_cell.angle_beta   90.00
_cell.angle_gamma   90.00
#
_symmetry.space_group_name_H-M   'P 1'
#
loop_
_entity.id
_entity.type
_entity.pdbx_description
1 polymer ?
#
loop_
_entity_poly.entity_id
_entity_poly.type
_entity_poly.pdbx_seq_one_letter_code
_entity_poly.pdbx_strand_id
1 'polypeptide(L)'
;MKKKMILLTILTLLVLLGSFILFHRLQAKKAIYDYIAKQGIQESQLKYIDFHKDLKFGGYWMAVYVEGENPDIHYEYFYKDKKVNFQAYLNSEKAIKNKQWGGSGLSDTEMKKLKYPPLQ
;
A
#
# COMPACT_ATOMS: atom_id res chain seq x y z
N MET A 1 -44.47 -5.86 -11.22
CA MET A 1 -43.87 -4.57 -10.79
C MET A 1 -43.01 -4.71 -9.53
N LYS A 2 -43.52 -5.25 -8.42
CA LYS A 2 -42.76 -5.42 -7.15
C LYS A 2 -41.40 -6.13 -7.31
N LYS A 3 -41.34 -7.25 -8.04
CA LYS A 3 -40.06 -7.98 -8.30
C LYS A 3 -39.01 -7.15 -9.07
N LYS A 4 -39.43 -6.33 -10.05
CA LYS A 4 -38.54 -5.44 -10.81
C LYS A 4 -38.00 -4.30 -9.92
N MET A 5 -38.83 -3.80 -9.01
CA MET A 5 -38.44 -2.75 -8.05
C MET A 5 -37.45 -3.27 -6.99
N ILE A 6 -37.64 -4.51 -6.51
CA ILE A 6 -36.67 -5.18 -5.62
C ILE A 6 -35.33 -5.37 -6.33
N LEU A 7 -35.34 -5.87 -7.57
CA LEU A 7 -34.12 -6.05 -8.36
C LEU A 7 -33.37 -4.72 -8.57
N LEU A 8 -34.10 -3.65 -8.92
CA LEU A 8 -33.51 -2.31 -9.09
C LEU A 8 -32.89 -1.79 -7.79
N THR A 9 -33.55 -2.03 -6.66
CA THR A 9 -33.06 -1.63 -5.33
C THR A 9 -31.75 -2.34 -5.00
N ILE A 10 -31.69 -3.67 -5.21
CA ILE A 10 -30.48 -4.47 -4.98
C ILE A 10 -29.34 -4.00 -5.88
N LEU A 11 -29.62 -3.77 -7.17
CA LEU A 11 -28.61 -3.28 -8.11
C LEU A 11 -28.05 -1.92 -7.68
N THR A 12 -28.93 -1.01 -7.24
CA THR A 12 -28.52 0.32 -6.77
C THR A 12 -27.61 0.21 -5.53
N LEU A 13 -27.95 -0.64 -4.57
CA LEU A 13 -27.13 -0.88 -3.38
C LEU A 13 -25.75 -1.46 -3.73
N LEU A 14 -25.69 -2.41 -4.68
CA LEU A 14 -24.42 -2.98 -5.15
C LEU A 14 -23.52 -1.93 -5.82
N VAL A 15 -24.10 -1.03 -6.63
CA VAL A 15 -23.36 0.07 -7.26
C VAL A 15 -22.81 1.04 -6.21
N LEU A 16 -23.62 1.40 -5.22
CA LEU A 16 -23.19 2.28 -4.13
C LEU A 16 -22.06 1.64 -3.30
N LEU A 17 -22.20 0.35 -2.96
CA LEU A 17 -21.18 -0.39 -2.22
C LEU A 17 -19.87 -0.49 -3.01
N GLY A 18 -19.96 -0.83 -4.30
CA GLY A 18 -18.78 -0.87 -5.18
C GLY A 18 -18.09 0.48 -5.29
N SER A 19 -18.87 1.55 -5.45
CA SER A 19 -18.36 2.93 -5.52
C SER A 19 -17.67 3.35 -4.22
N PHE A 20 -18.25 3.00 -3.08
CA PHE A 20 -17.67 3.24 -1.75
C PHE A 20 -16.32 2.53 -1.57
N ILE A 21 -16.25 1.24 -1.93
CA ILE A 21 -15.01 0.45 -1.85
C ILE A 21 -13.92 1.03 -2.76
N LEU A 22 -14.28 1.41 -4.00
CA LEU A 22 -13.35 2.03 -4.94
C LEU A 22 -12.84 3.38 -4.45
N PHE A 23 -13.73 4.23 -3.92
CA PHE A 23 -13.38 5.54 -3.38
C PHE A 23 -12.36 5.43 -2.25
N HIS A 24 -12.59 4.53 -1.29
CA HIS A 24 -11.63 4.30 -0.21
C HIS A 24 -10.30 3.71 -0.69
N ARG A 25 -10.33 2.82 -1.68
CA ARG A 25 -9.12 2.27 -2.31
C ARG A 25 -8.29 3.35 -2.99
N LEU A 26 -8.94 4.27 -3.73
CA LEU A 26 -8.28 5.38 -4.42
C LEU A 26 -7.69 6.39 -3.43
N GLN A 27 -8.43 6.74 -2.38
CA GLN A 27 -7.91 7.63 -1.33
C GLN A 27 -6.69 7.03 -0.64
N ALA A 28 -6.74 5.75 -0.28
CA ALA A 28 -5.61 5.07 0.36
C ALA A 28 -4.38 5.03 -0.55
N LYS A 29 -4.58 4.66 -1.83
CA LYS A 29 -3.50 4.68 -2.81
C LYS A 29 -2.91 6.08 -2.92
N LYS A 30 -3.74 7.12 -3.11
CA LYS A 30 -3.27 8.51 -3.20
C LYS A 30 -2.47 8.91 -1.96
N ALA A 31 -2.97 8.64 -0.75
CA ALA A 31 -2.28 9.01 0.49
C ALA A 31 -0.90 8.35 0.61
N ILE A 32 -0.77 7.08 0.21
CA ILE A 32 0.52 6.38 0.19
C ILE A 32 1.46 7.00 -0.84
N TYR A 33 0.99 7.27 -2.06
CA TYR A 33 1.83 7.91 -3.09
C TYR A 33 2.25 9.34 -2.72
N ASP A 34 1.36 10.10 -2.08
CA ASP A 34 1.70 11.44 -1.54
C ASP A 34 2.78 11.33 -0.46
N TYR A 35 2.74 10.30 0.39
CA TYR A 35 3.79 10.03 1.39
C TYR A 35 5.12 9.67 0.73
N ILE A 36 5.10 8.74 -0.24
CA ILE A 36 6.28 8.32 -1.02
C ILE A 36 6.93 9.53 -1.73
N ALA A 37 6.12 10.38 -2.36
CA ALA A 37 6.61 11.58 -3.04
C ALA A 37 7.26 12.57 -2.06
N LYS A 38 6.70 12.73 -0.84
CA LYS A 38 7.29 13.55 0.22
C LYS A 38 8.61 12.97 0.76
N GLN A 39 8.84 11.66 0.67
CA GLN A 39 10.14 11.05 0.93
C GLN A 39 11.17 11.32 -0.18
N GLY A 40 10.76 11.98 -1.27
CA GLY A 40 11.62 12.29 -2.42
C GLY A 40 11.73 11.15 -3.43
N ILE A 41 10.87 10.12 -3.33
CA ILE A 41 10.87 8.98 -4.25
C ILE A 41 9.94 9.29 -5.42
N GLN A 42 10.44 9.17 -6.65
CA GLN A 42 9.63 9.29 -7.85
C GLN A 42 8.88 7.98 -8.15
N GLU A 43 7.67 8.08 -8.68
CA GLU A 43 6.86 6.90 -9.03
C GLU A 43 7.58 5.97 -10.03
N SER A 44 8.41 6.51 -10.93
CA SER A 44 9.22 5.74 -11.88
C SER A 44 10.25 4.81 -11.22
N GLN A 45 10.66 5.11 -9.99
CA GLN A 45 11.60 4.31 -9.20
C GLN A 45 10.91 3.14 -8.47
N LEU A 46 9.57 3.14 -8.39
CA LEU A 46 8.83 2.09 -7.70
C LEU A 46 8.75 0.83 -8.57
N LYS A 47 9.28 -0.28 -8.09
CA LYS A 47 9.21 -1.59 -8.76
C LYS A 47 8.50 -2.61 -7.89
N TYR A 48 7.96 -3.63 -8.55
CA TYR A 48 7.30 -4.78 -7.91
C TYR A 48 6.16 -4.38 -6.96
N ILE A 49 5.49 -3.26 -7.20
CA ILE A 49 4.41 -2.74 -6.35
C ILE A 49 3.33 -3.82 -6.13
N ASP A 50 2.98 -4.04 -4.88
CA ASP A 50 1.82 -4.80 -4.46
C ASP A 50 0.94 -3.92 -3.57
N PHE A 51 -0.35 -3.85 -3.87
CA PHE A 51 -1.29 -2.97 -3.17
C PHE A 51 -2.66 -3.64 -3.04
N HIS A 52 -3.06 -3.86 -1.79
CA HIS A 52 -4.30 -4.55 -1.50
C HIS A 52 -4.93 -4.08 -0.17
N LYS A 53 -6.20 -4.47 0.00
CA LYS A 53 -6.93 -4.25 1.24
C LYS A 53 -6.37 -5.20 2.28
N ASP A 54 -5.96 -4.70 3.44
CA ASP A 54 -5.64 -5.55 4.58
C ASP A 54 -6.94 -5.90 5.30
N LEU A 55 -7.34 -7.17 5.21
CA LEU A 55 -8.57 -7.68 5.82
C LEU A 55 -8.40 -8.00 7.31
N LYS A 56 -7.16 -8.22 7.77
CA LYS A 56 -6.86 -8.59 9.16
C LYS A 56 -6.86 -7.36 10.06
N PHE A 57 -6.19 -6.29 9.64
CA PHE A 57 -6.03 -5.08 10.44
C PHE A 57 -6.93 -3.92 9.98
N GLY A 58 -7.68 -4.11 8.89
CA GLY A 58 -8.37 -3.04 8.19
C GLY A 58 -7.38 -2.14 7.44
N GLY A 59 -7.85 -1.07 6.79
CA GLY A 59 -6.95 -0.20 6.01
C GLY A 59 -6.47 -0.81 4.69
N TYR A 60 -5.38 -0.30 4.14
CA TYR A 60 -4.76 -0.77 2.91
C TYR A 60 -3.25 -0.84 3.09
N TRP A 61 -2.64 -1.87 2.54
CA TRP A 61 -1.22 -2.13 2.64
C TRP A 61 -0.59 -2.09 1.25
N MET A 62 0.62 -1.55 1.18
CA MET A 62 1.46 -1.53 -0.02
C MET A 62 2.87 -1.97 0.33
N ALA A 63 3.41 -2.93 -0.44
CA ALA A 63 4.84 -3.21 -0.45
C ALA A 63 5.44 -2.88 -1.81
N VAL A 64 6.69 -2.44 -1.80
CA VAL A 64 7.38 -1.97 -2.99
C VAL A 64 8.89 -2.01 -2.81
N TYR A 65 9.59 -2.27 -3.91
CA TYR A 65 11.03 -2.01 -4.00
C TYR A 65 11.28 -0.63 -4.61
N VAL A 66 12.22 0.13 -4.05
CA VAL A 66 12.61 1.44 -4.58
C VAL A 66 13.94 1.33 -5.31
N GLU A 67 13.95 1.66 -6.59
CA GLU A 67 15.14 1.61 -7.43
C GLU A 67 16.27 2.49 -6.87
N GLY A 68 17.43 1.86 -6.67
CA GLY A 68 18.62 2.48 -6.12
C GLY A 68 18.68 2.48 -4.59
N GLU A 69 17.73 1.84 -3.90
CA GLU A 69 17.92 1.33 -2.54
C GLU A 69 18.69 -0.01 -2.58
N ASN A 70 19.12 -0.52 -1.42
CA ASN A 70 19.63 -1.88 -1.31
C ASN A 70 18.63 -2.89 -1.91
N PRO A 71 19.05 -3.78 -2.84
CA PRO A 71 18.17 -4.74 -3.50
C PRO A 71 17.52 -5.75 -2.54
N ASP A 72 18.08 -5.92 -1.34
CA ASP A 72 17.51 -6.76 -0.29
C ASP A 72 16.61 -5.97 0.69
N ILE A 73 16.24 -4.73 0.38
CA ILE A 73 15.32 -3.93 1.19
C ILE A 73 14.06 -3.63 0.39
N HIS A 74 12.89 -3.90 0.98
CA HIS A 74 11.61 -3.38 0.50
C HIS A 74 10.95 -2.50 1.54
N TYR A 75 10.12 -1.58 1.06
CA TYR A 75 9.37 -0.66 1.90
C TYR A 75 7.91 -1.11 1.97
N GLU A 76 7.32 -0.93 3.15
CA GLU A 76 5.91 -1.18 3.42
C GLU A 76 5.22 0.08 3.91
N TYR A 77 4.05 0.33 3.33
CA TYR A 77 3.18 1.44 3.68
C TYR A 77 1.82 0.91 4.09
N PHE A 78 1.33 1.36 5.23
CA PHE A 78 0.01 0.98 5.72
C PHE A 78 -0.85 2.22 5.93
N TYR A 79 -1.95 2.32 5.17
CA TYR A 79 -2.93 3.39 5.29
C TYR A 79 -4.14 2.96 6.11
N LYS A 80 -4.36 3.63 7.24
CA LYS A 80 -5.55 3.45 8.09
C LYS A 80 -5.87 4.75 8.83
N ASP A 81 -7.16 5.03 9.00
CA ASP A 81 -7.65 6.20 9.75
C ASP A 81 -7.02 7.53 9.28
N LYS A 82 -6.88 7.69 7.95
CA LYS A 82 -6.27 8.85 7.28
C LYS A 82 -4.77 9.06 7.57
N LYS A 83 -4.08 8.05 8.11
CA LYS A 83 -2.64 8.07 8.39
C LYS A 83 -1.93 7.01 7.56
N VAL A 84 -0.71 7.31 7.12
CA VAL A 84 0.20 6.36 6.48
C VAL A 84 1.30 6.04 7.49
N ASN A 85 1.47 4.77 7.81
CA ASN A 85 2.60 4.27 8.57
C ASN A 85 3.62 3.65 7.60
N PHE A 86 4.90 3.82 7.90
CA PHE A 86 6.02 3.31 7.10
C PHE A 86 6.81 2.28 7.89
N GLN A 87 7.23 1.21 7.23
CA GLN A 87 8.25 0.27 7.71
C GLN A 87 9.14 -0.15 6.55
N ALA A 88 10.33 -0.65 6.86
CA ALA A 88 11.22 -1.26 5.88
C ALA A 88 11.73 -2.60 6.42
N TYR A 89 11.95 -3.54 5.51
CA TYR A 89 12.31 -4.91 5.84
C TYR A 89 13.48 -5.36 4.98
N LEU A 90 14.37 -6.15 5.60
CA LEU A 90 15.38 -6.92 4.90
C LEU A 90 14.77 -8.24 4.41
N ASN A 91 14.83 -8.47 3.11
CA ASN A 91 14.34 -9.66 2.44
C ASN A 91 15.14 -9.91 1.16
N SER A 92 15.35 -11.16 0.75
CA SER A 92 16.18 -11.43 -0.43
C SER A 92 15.63 -10.75 -1.69
N GLU A 93 16.52 -10.20 -2.53
CA GLU A 93 16.15 -9.59 -3.81
C GLU A 93 15.24 -10.52 -4.65
N LYS A 94 15.53 -11.83 -4.65
CA LYS A 94 14.71 -12.84 -5.34
C LYS A 94 13.28 -12.89 -4.79
N ALA A 95 13.11 -12.85 -3.47
CA ALA A 95 11.79 -12.83 -2.85
C ALA A 95 11.03 -11.54 -3.21
N ILE A 96 11.71 -10.39 -3.14
CA ILE A 96 11.15 -9.08 -3.50
C ILE A 96 10.67 -9.05 -4.96
N LYS A 97 11.50 -9.51 -5.91
CA LYS A 97 11.13 -9.61 -7.34
C LYS A 97 9.89 -10.47 -7.58
N ASN A 98 9.74 -11.53 -6.77
CA ASN A 98 8.60 -12.44 -6.82
C ASN A 98 7.42 -11.99 -5.94
N LYS A 99 7.49 -10.81 -5.33
CA LYS A 99 6.47 -10.27 -4.40
C LYS A 99 6.18 -11.17 -3.20
N GLN A 100 7.21 -11.86 -2.73
CA GLN A 100 7.17 -12.68 -1.52
C GLN A 100 7.58 -11.80 -0.33
N TRP A 101 6.62 -11.01 0.14
CA TRP A 101 6.82 -10.01 1.19
C TRP A 101 6.95 -10.65 2.59
N GLY A 102 7.68 -9.98 3.48
CA GLY A 102 8.03 -10.50 4.81
C GLY A 102 9.47 -10.15 5.18
N GLY A 103 10.23 -11.10 5.68
CA GLY A 103 11.62 -10.86 6.09
C GLY A 103 11.73 -10.26 7.49
N SER A 104 12.86 -9.62 7.76
CA SER A 104 13.18 -9.07 9.09
C SER A 104 13.04 -7.56 9.08
N GLY A 105 12.27 -7.02 10.04
CA GLY A 105 12.17 -5.57 10.21
C GLY A 105 13.56 -4.98 10.51
N LEU A 106 13.85 -3.82 9.92
CA LEU A 106 15.11 -3.14 10.16
C LEU A 106 15.17 -2.58 11.59
N SER A 107 16.34 -2.68 12.23
CA SER A 107 16.62 -2.01 13.49
C SER A 107 16.70 -0.48 13.32
N ASP A 108 16.59 0.28 14.40
CA ASP A 108 16.72 1.74 14.37
C ASP A 108 18.03 2.23 13.71
N THR A 109 19.10 1.45 13.83
CA THR A 109 20.41 1.78 13.24
C THR A 109 20.41 1.53 11.73
N GLU A 110 19.71 0.49 11.26
CA GLU A 110 19.55 0.19 9.84
C GLU A 110 18.56 1.14 9.17
N MET A 111 17.48 1.51 9.87
CA MET A 111 16.51 2.50 9.41
C MET A 111 17.16 3.86 9.10
N LYS A 112 18.19 4.26 9.87
CA LYS A 112 18.96 5.49 9.62
C LYS A 112 19.85 5.43 8.38
N LYS A 113 20.11 4.23 7.84
CA LYS A 113 20.92 4.01 6.63
C LYS A 113 20.08 3.93 5.37
N LEU A 114 18.75 3.94 5.48
CA LEU A 114 17.86 3.97 4.34
C LEU A 114 18.16 5.18 3.47
N LYS A 115 18.16 4.96 2.15
CA LYS A 115 18.30 6.04 1.18
C LYS A 115 17.12 7.02 1.26
N TYR A 116 15.93 6.51 1.55
CA TYR A 116 14.72 7.30 1.73
C TYR A 116 14.10 7.00 3.10
N PRO A 117 14.44 7.78 4.14
CA PRO A 117 13.95 7.54 5.50
C PRO A 117 12.44 7.84 5.63
N PRO A 118 11.77 7.34 6.69
CA PRO A 118 10.38 7.72 7.00
C PRO A 118 10.25 9.23 7.22
N LEU A 119 9.06 9.75 6.90
CA LEU A 119 8.66 11.09 7.30
C LEU A 119 8.38 11.12 8.81
N GLN A 120 8.90 12.14 9.50
CA GLN A 120 8.65 12.43 10.91
C GLN A 120 7.24 12.98 11.13
#